data_AF-A0A9D1BVZ0-F1
#
_entry.id   AF-A0A9D1BVZ0-F1
#
_cell.length_a   1.000
_cell.length_b   1.000
_cell.length_c   1.000
_cell.angle_alpha   90.00
_cell.angle_beta   90.00
_cell.angle_gamma   90.00
#
_symmetry.space_group_name_H-M   'P 1'
#
loop_
_entity.id
_entity.type
_entity.pdbx_description
1 polymer ?
#
loop_
_entity_poly.entity_id
_entity_poly.type
_entity_poly.pdbx_seq_one_letter_code
_entity_poly.pdbx_strand_id
1 'polypeptide(L)'
;MRKSYWKILAVLLLTYTFVAGLLVPLKPGIYDANPSKVKTGETITLYVNGYNSHYTHSEDQTRLWLKLNDKHAIQAQKVKIINDTQLEATFHIPPFLPLKETRIVTSLILDHIEDGAAVSPDEVVIQQASIDLKAARQWATPPPSDLHIKSRFTFPFRSILYETIRNTYYHVPLWMAMMILFIASVFQSFKYLYTGKSEHDWKALSLTTAGTLYGMLGLATGMLWEKSPWGTYWTWEKEKLNMTAIAMLIYLAYFILRGSFVDAEKRGRISAVYNIFAFAALIPLIFVIPRMTSSLHPGNGGNPAIGSEDLDHTMRMVFYPAIIGWTLLGVWMASLLYRAIALKEYLFENQ
;
A
#
# COMPACT_ATOMS: atom_id res chain seq x y z
N MET A 1 -2.84 -21.84 -31.12
CA MET A 1 -2.42 -21.56 -29.73
C MET A 1 -1.29 -20.52 -29.57
N ARG A 2 -0.25 -20.49 -30.42
CA ARG A 2 0.91 -19.55 -30.30
C ARG A 2 0.58 -18.04 -30.24
N LYS A 3 -0.57 -17.56 -30.73
CA LYS A 3 -0.93 -16.11 -30.74
C LYS A 3 -1.69 -15.62 -29.50
N SER A 4 -2.12 -16.50 -28.58
CA SER A 4 -3.00 -16.13 -27.45
C SER A 4 -2.48 -16.52 -26.06
N TYR A 5 -1.28 -17.12 -25.95
CA TYR A 5 -0.76 -17.61 -24.66
C TYR A 5 -0.67 -16.51 -23.59
N TRP A 6 -0.32 -15.28 -23.99
CA TRP A 6 -0.22 -14.13 -23.08
C TRP A 6 -1.58 -13.68 -22.53
N LYS A 7 -2.69 -13.94 -23.24
CA LYS A 7 -4.06 -13.68 -22.74
C LYS A 7 -4.44 -14.70 -21.68
N ILE A 8 -4.12 -15.98 -21.92
CA ILE A 8 -4.31 -17.05 -20.94
C ILE A 8 -3.47 -16.75 -19.69
N LEU A 9 -2.20 -16.35 -19.88
CA LEU A 9 -1.33 -15.93 -18.80
C LEU A 9 -1.91 -14.75 -18.01
N ALA A 10 -2.47 -13.73 -18.67
CA ALA A 10 -3.13 -12.61 -18.00
C ALA A 10 -4.26 -13.07 -17.08
N VAL A 11 -5.12 -13.97 -17.56
CA VAL A 11 -6.21 -14.55 -16.77
C VAL A 11 -5.66 -15.34 -15.60
N LEU A 12 -4.70 -16.24 -15.81
CA LEU A 12 -4.11 -17.07 -14.75
C LEU A 12 -3.46 -16.21 -13.65
N LEU A 13 -2.68 -15.20 -14.02
CA LEU A 13 -2.02 -14.31 -13.06
C LEU A 13 -3.02 -13.49 -12.25
N LEU A 14 -4.08 -12.99 -12.88
CA LEU A 14 -5.13 -12.25 -12.17
C LEU A 14 -5.95 -13.18 -11.28
N THR A 15 -6.34 -14.37 -11.75
CA THR A 15 -7.03 -15.36 -10.92
C THR A 15 -6.18 -15.72 -9.69
N TYR A 16 -4.89 -15.99 -9.87
CA TYR A 16 -3.97 -16.21 -8.76
C TYR A 16 -3.90 -15.00 -7.82
N THR A 17 -3.83 -13.77 -8.37
CA THR A 17 -3.79 -12.54 -7.56
C THR A 17 -5.04 -12.40 -6.68
N PHE A 18 -6.23 -12.64 -7.24
CA PHE A 18 -7.48 -12.57 -6.46
C PHE A 18 -7.56 -13.67 -5.41
N VAL A 19 -7.21 -14.91 -5.77
CA VAL A 19 -7.26 -16.05 -4.84
C VAL A 19 -6.24 -15.87 -3.71
N ALA A 20 -4.96 -15.66 -4.04
CA ALA A 20 -3.92 -15.49 -3.02
C ALA A 20 -4.09 -14.18 -2.24
N GLY A 21 -4.43 -13.08 -2.92
CA GLY A 21 -4.61 -11.77 -2.31
C GLY A 21 -5.75 -11.73 -1.29
N LEU A 22 -6.81 -12.54 -1.46
CA LEU A 22 -7.93 -12.62 -0.53
C LEU A 22 -7.80 -13.74 0.51
N LEU A 23 -7.23 -14.90 0.14
CA LEU A 23 -7.27 -16.09 1.00
C LEU A 23 -6.04 -16.26 1.89
N VAL A 24 -4.88 -15.67 1.53
CA VAL A 24 -3.68 -15.79 2.37
C VAL A 24 -3.89 -15.01 3.66
N PRO A 25 -3.80 -15.63 4.85
CA PRO A 25 -4.08 -14.94 6.11
C PRO A 25 -2.98 -13.92 6.45
N LEU A 26 -3.34 -12.91 7.25
CA LEU A 26 -2.34 -12.06 7.89
C LEU A 26 -1.66 -12.82 9.04
N LYS A 27 -0.40 -12.48 9.34
CA LYS A 27 0.32 -13.01 10.50
C LYS A 27 -0.40 -12.57 11.80
N PRO A 28 -0.35 -13.37 12.88
CA PRO A 28 -0.72 -12.89 14.20
C PRO A 28 -0.08 -11.54 14.54
N GLY A 29 -0.83 -10.66 15.20
CA GLY A 29 -0.38 -9.31 15.53
C GLY A 29 -1.09 -8.71 16.73
N ILE A 30 -0.68 -7.50 17.12
CA ILE A 30 -1.33 -6.72 18.18
C ILE A 30 -2.19 -5.66 17.50
N TYR A 31 -3.51 -5.73 17.69
CA TYR A 31 -4.46 -4.79 17.12
C TYR A 31 -4.41 -3.45 17.86
N ASP A 32 -4.55 -3.49 19.18
CA ASP A 32 -4.42 -2.34 20.08
C ASP A 32 -4.10 -2.80 21.52
N ALA A 33 -3.68 -1.85 22.35
CA ALA A 33 -3.56 -2.03 23.79
C ALA A 33 -4.01 -0.79 24.58
N ASN A 34 -4.56 -1.02 25.78
CA ASN A 34 -5.06 0.03 26.67
C ASN A 34 -4.66 -0.22 28.12
N PRO A 35 -4.30 0.81 28.94
CA PRO A 35 -4.20 2.23 28.59
C PRO A 35 -2.97 2.61 27.77
N SER A 36 -3.13 3.61 26.88
CA SER A 36 -2.05 4.15 26.05
C SER A 36 -1.19 5.22 26.74
N LYS A 37 -1.56 5.64 27.95
CA LYS A 37 -0.82 6.64 28.75
C LYS A 37 -0.71 6.19 30.19
N VAL A 38 0.52 6.18 30.71
CA VAL A 38 0.84 5.68 32.05
C VAL A 38 1.90 6.54 32.71
N LYS A 39 1.99 6.50 34.05
CA LYS A 39 3.00 7.25 34.82
C LYS A 39 4.04 6.31 35.41
N THR A 40 5.21 6.87 35.74
CA THR A 40 6.22 6.14 36.48
C THR A 40 5.81 5.88 37.93
N GLY A 41 6.26 4.77 38.51
CA GLY A 41 5.98 4.38 39.90
C GLY A 41 4.65 3.68 40.13
N GLU A 42 3.86 3.44 39.07
CA GLU A 42 2.57 2.77 39.13
C GLU A 42 2.67 1.33 38.60
N THR A 43 1.84 0.44 39.14
CA THR A 43 1.59 -0.87 38.54
C THR A 43 0.35 -0.76 37.66
N ILE A 44 0.51 -1.09 36.39
CA ILE A 44 -0.54 -0.98 35.37
C ILE A 44 -0.93 -2.37 34.87
N THR A 45 -2.18 -2.53 34.42
CA THR A 45 -2.60 -3.70 33.65
C THR A 45 -3.01 -3.24 32.27
N LEU A 46 -2.29 -3.71 31.25
CA LEU A 46 -2.61 -3.49 29.85
C LEU A 46 -3.57 -4.56 29.37
N TYR A 47 -4.70 -4.14 28.81
CA TYR A 47 -5.59 -4.97 28.02
C TYR A 47 -5.08 -4.96 26.59
N VAL A 48 -4.69 -6.11 26.07
CA VAL A 48 -4.11 -6.26 24.72
C VAL A 48 -5.08 -7.06 23.87
N ASN A 49 -5.52 -6.49 22.75
CA ASN A 49 -6.25 -7.24 21.74
C ASN A 49 -5.29 -7.65 20.64
N GLY A 50 -5.15 -8.96 20.46
CA GLY A 50 -4.46 -9.56 19.34
C GLY A 50 -5.34 -9.66 18.09
N TYR A 51 -4.69 -10.00 16.98
CA TYR A 51 -5.35 -10.37 15.74
C TYR A 51 -4.79 -11.68 15.20
N ASN A 52 -5.67 -12.55 14.70
CA ASN A 52 -5.32 -13.88 14.19
C ASN A 52 -4.37 -14.66 15.14
N SER A 53 -4.60 -14.51 16.44
CA SER A 53 -3.81 -15.10 17.53
C SER A 53 -4.51 -16.32 18.10
N HIS A 54 -3.76 -17.14 18.84
CA HIS A 54 -4.21 -18.39 19.45
C HIS A 54 -3.69 -18.48 20.89
N TYR A 55 -3.93 -17.44 21.69
CA TYR A 55 -3.32 -17.33 23.02
C TYR A 55 -3.72 -18.44 24.00
N THR A 56 -4.85 -19.13 23.81
CA THR A 56 -5.28 -20.22 24.71
C THR A 56 -4.50 -21.52 24.49
N HIS A 57 -3.82 -21.68 23.36
CA HIS A 57 -3.12 -22.92 23.03
C HIS A 57 -1.86 -23.15 23.90
N SER A 58 -1.32 -22.11 24.55
CA SER A 58 -0.15 -22.21 25.44
C SER A 58 -0.10 -21.04 26.43
N GLU A 59 -1.05 -21.01 27.36
CA GLU A 59 -1.25 -19.88 28.29
C GLU A 59 0.01 -19.48 29.07
N ASP A 60 0.80 -20.46 29.54
CA ASP A 60 2.00 -20.23 30.35
C ASP A 60 3.22 -19.74 29.54
N GLN A 61 3.11 -19.62 28.22
CA GLN A 61 4.22 -19.28 27.33
C GLN A 61 4.01 -17.98 26.54
N THR A 62 3.21 -17.07 27.09
CA THR A 62 3.05 -15.72 26.54
C THR A 62 3.86 -14.73 27.35
N ARG A 63 4.75 -13.99 26.67
CA ARG A 63 5.64 -12.99 27.27
C ARG A 63 5.41 -11.64 26.62
N LEU A 64 5.41 -10.57 27.41
CA LEU A 64 5.26 -9.21 26.91
C LEU A 64 6.31 -8.27 27.48
N TRP A 65 6.72 -7.28 26.67
CA TRP A 65 7.63 -6.22 27.06
C TRP A 65 7.18 -4.87 26.50
N LEU A 66 7.41 -3.82 27.27
CA LEU A 66 7.42 -2.45 26.77
C LEU A 66 8.87 -2.10 26.41
N LYS A 67 9.17 -1.98 25.12
CA LYS A 67 10.50 -1.56 24.63
C LYS A 67 10.58 -0.04 24.65
N LEU A 68 11.57 0.49 25.38
CA LEU A 68 11.84 1.92 25.48
C LEU A 68 12.84 2.37 24.40
N ASN A 69 13.86 1.56 24.15
CA ASN A 69 14.86 1.74 23.10
C ASN A 69 15.61 0.41 22.87
N ASP A 70 16.68 0.42 22.09
CA ASP A 70 17.44 -0.80 21.77
C ASP A 70 18.21 -1.41 22.95
N LYS A 71 18.28 -0.71 24.09
CA LYS A 71 19.01 -1.13 25.29
C LYS A 71 18.13 -1.32 26.52
N HIS A 72 16.86 -0.91 26.47
CA HIS A 72 15.99 -0.87 27.65
C HIS A 72 14.58 -1.33 27.32
N ALA A 73 14.07 -2.28 28.11
CA ALA A 73 12.70 -2.76 28.08
C ALA A 73 12.16 -3.01 29.50
N ILE A 74 10.84 -3.08 29.66
CA ILE A 74 10.15 -3.48 30.90
C ILE A 74 9.34 -4.73 30.60
N GLN A 75 9.62 -5.83 31.29
CA GLN A 75 8.88 -7.09 31.14
C GLN A 75 7.58 -7.09 31.96
N ALA A 76 6.53 -7.73 31.44
CA ALA A 76 5.32 -7.99 32.18
C ALA A 76 5.59 -8.95 33.35
N GLN A 77 5.06 -8.65 34.53
CA GLN A 77 5.17 -9.49 35.72
C GLN A 77 4.14 -10.62 35.72
N LYS A 78 2.98 -10.36 35.13
CA LYS A 78 1.87 -11.32 35.04
C LYS A 78 1.18 -11.16 33.71
N VAL A 79 0.85 -12.28 33.09
CA VAL A 79 0.02 -12.36 31.90
C VAL A 79 -1.16 -13.25 32.22
N LYS A 80 -2.37 -12.81 31.88
CA LYS A 80 -3.61 -13.55 32.05
C LYS A 80 -4.31 -13.61 30.70
N ILE A 81 -4.44 -14.79 30.15
CA ILE A 81 -5.17 -15.01 28.90
C ILE A 81 -6.67 -14.94 29.18
N ILE A 82 -7.39 -14.18 28.36
CA ILE A 82 -8.86 -14.07 28.42
C ILE A 82 -9.48 -15.02 27.39
N ASN A 83 -8.96 -14.99 26.16
CA ASN A 83 -9.33 -15.85 25.05
C ASN A 83 -8.23 -15.81 23.97
N ASP A 84 -8.46 -16.44 22.82
CA ASP A 84 -7.46 -16.55 21.75
C ASP A 84 -6.91 -15.23 21.23
N THR A 85 -7.67 -14.14 21.33
CA THR A 85 -7.29 -12.83 20.81
C THR A 85 -7.20 -11.77 21.89
N GLN A 86 -7.35 -12.09 23.17
CA GLN A 86 -7.36 -11.10 24.24
C GLN A 86 -6.58 -11.58 25.46
N LEU A 87 -5.77 -10.68 26.02
CA LEU A 87 -5.05 -10.93 27.26
C LEU A 87 -4.88 -9.66 28.10
N GLU A 88 -4.61 -9.86 29.38
CA GLU A 88 -4.21 -8.83 30.34
C GLU A 88 -2.73 -9.02 30.69
N ALA A 89 -1.93 -7.96 30.61
CA ALA A 89 -0.53 -7.97 30.98
C ALA A 89 -0.24 -6.91 32.05
N THR A 90 0.18 -7.34 33.24
CA THR A 90 0.50 -6.45 34.35
C THR A 90 1.98 -6.05 34.32
N PHE A 91 2.26 -4.75 34.30
CA PHE A 91 3.60 -4.18 34.32
C PHE A 91 3.79 -3.35 35.58
N HIS A 92 4.96 -3.48 36.21
CA HIS A 92 5.39 -2.54 37.23
C HIS A 92 6.29 -1.48 36.57
N ILE A 93 5.80 -0.25 36.47
CA ILE A 93 6.55 0.84 35.84
C ILE A 93 7.48 1.46 36.88
N PRO A 94 8.81 1.37 36.71
CA PRO A 94 9.74 1.89 37.71
C PRO A 94 9.58 3.40 37.90
N PRO A 95 9.86 3.94 39.11
CA PRO A 95 9.74 5.38 39.40
C PRO A 95 10.60 6.27 38.48
N PHE A 96 11.73 5.76 38.01
CA PHE A 96 12.68 6.47 37.15
C PHE A 96 13.13 5.58 35.98
N LEU A 97 13.07 6.13 34.76
CA LEU A 97 13.51 5.47 33.53
C LEU A 97 14.96 5.86 33.17
N PRO A 98 15.72 4.98 32.50
CA PRO A 98 17.11 5.24 32.09
C PRO A 98 17.18 6.17 30.86
N LEU A 99 16.35 7.21 30.85
CA LEU A 99 16.08 8.12 29.75
C LEU A 99 15.96 9.55 30.28
N LYS A 100 16.38 10.53 29.46
CA LYS A 100 16.38 11.96 29.83
C LYS A 100 15.08 12.66 29.45
N GLU A 101 14.23 11.99 28.70
CA GLU A 101 12.97 12.49 28.21
C GLU A 101 11.88 12.31 29.26
N THR A 102 11.02 13.31 29.45
CA THR A 102 9.87 13.22 30.37
C THR A 102 8.68 12.47 29.76
N ARG A 103 8.65 12.39 28.42
CA ARG A 103 7.65 11.66 27.64
C ARG A 103 8.36 10.60 26.81
N ILE A 104 8.14 9.33 27.15
CA ILE A 104 8.73 8.19 26.44
C ILE A 104 7.61 7.49 25.68
N VAL A 105 7.82 7.29 24.39
CA VAL A 105 6.94 6.46 23.56
C VAL A 105 7.55 5.07 23.52
N THR A 106 6.78 4.05 23.87
CA THR A 106 7.25 2.67 23.97
C THR A 106 6.53 1.78 22.97
N SER A 107 7.26 0.81 22.41
CA SER A 107 6.68 -0.23 21.57
C SER A 107 6.30 -1.43 22.43
N LEU A 108 5.12 -2.00 22.21
CA LEU A 108 4.71 -3.24 22.86
C LEU A 108 5.23 -4.42 22.04
N ILE A 109 5.98 -5.31 22.69
CA ILE A 109 6.44 -6.58 22.13
C ILE A 109 5.66 -7.70 22.82
N LEU A 110 5.02 -8.55 22.03
CA LEU A 110 4.36 -9.77 22.47
C LEU A 110 5.06 -10.95 21.82
N ASP A 111 5.41 -11.96 22.60
CA ASP A 111 6.00 -13.20 22.13
C ASP A 111 5.18 -14.38 22.65
N HIS A 112 4.71 -15.22 21.73
CA HIS A 112 3.95 -16.42 22.03
C HIS A 112 4.54 -17.59 21.26
N ILE A 113 4.59 -18.79 21.87
CA ILE A 113 5.29 -19.93 21.28
C ILE A 113 4.68 -20.39 19.94
N GLU A 114 3.36 -20.29 19.76
CA GLU A 114 2.70 -20.70 18.51
C GLU A 114 2.64 -19.58 17.47
N ASP A 115 2.21 -18.39 17.90
CA ASP A 115 1.97 -17.24 17.03
C ASP A 115 3.27 -16.52 16.64
N GLY A 116 4.32 -16.70 17.45
CA GLY A 116 5.58 -16.00 17.37
C GLY A 116 5.51 -14.57 17.90
N ALA A 117 6.55 -13.79 17.60
CA ALA A 117 6.64 -12.41 18.03
C ALA A 117 5.82 -11.45 17.16
N ALA A 118 5.14 -10.52 17.84
CA ALA A 118 4.41 -9.38 17.30
C ALA A 118 4.90 -8.09 17.99
N VAL A 119 4.94 -6.99 17.23
CA VAL A 119 5.38 -5.68 17.73
C VAL A 119 4.34 -4.65 17.33
N SER A 120 3.85 -3.89 18.31
CA SER A 120 3.06 -2.67 18.08
C SER A 120 3.91 -1.44 18.41
N PRO A 121 4.30 -0.64 17.40
CA PRO A 121 5.06 0.57 17.63
C PRO A 121 4.19 1.65 18.28
N ASP A 122 4.81 2.49 19.11
CA ASP A 122 4.20 3.69 19.70
C ASP A 122 2.91 3.48 20.50
N GLU A 123 2.75 2.29 21.09
CA GLU A 123 1.51 1.84 21.73
C GLU A 123 1.25 2.53 23.09
N VAL A 124 2.30 2.64 23.92
CA VAL A 124 2.19 3.15 25.29
C VAL A 124 3.14 4.31 25.53
N VAL A 125 2.58 5.41 26.02
CA VAL A 125 3.33 6.61 26.41
C VAL A 125 3.53 6.61 27.92
N ILE A 126 4.77 6.56 28.36
CA ILE A 126 5.14 6.66 29.78
C ILE A 126 5.55 8.11 30.07
N GLN A 127 4.90 8.72 31.06
CA GLN A 127 5.22 10.05 31.55
C GLN A 127 5.99 9.97 32.86
N GLN A 128 7.23 10.48 32.85
CA GLN A 128 8.04 10.60 34.06
C GLN A 128 7.66 11.89 34.82
N ALA A 129 7.40 11.77 36.12
CA ALA A 129 7.21 12.94 36.98
C ALA A 129 8.53 13.69 37.23
N SER A 130 9.64 12.96 37.34
CA SER A 130 10.99 13.47 37.54
C SER A 130 12.04 12.50 36.98
N ILE A 131 13.26 12.99 36.73
CA ILE A 131 14.34 12.22 36.10
C ILE A 131 15.44 11.95 37.13
N ASP A 132 15.72 10.67 37.40
CA ASP A 132 16.89 10.22 38.17
C ASP A 132 17.58 9.03 37.47
N LEU A 133 18.67 9.34 36.77
CA LEU A 133 19.43 8.35 36.01
C LEU A 133 20.26 7.40 36.90
N LYS A 134 20.56 7.77 38.15
CA LYS A 134 21.32 6.90 39.06
C LYS A 134 20.40 5.80 39.59
N ALA A 135 19.19 6.16 40.01
CA ALA A 135 18.18 5.21 40.44
C ALA A 135 17.77 4.28 39.27
N ALA A 136 17.61 4.81 38.06
CA ALA A 136 17.19 4.03 36.89
C ALA A 136 18.18 2.93 36.47
N ARG A 137 19.49 3.09 36.74
CA ARG A 137 20.51 2.08 36.38
C ARG A 137 20.33 0.74 37.10
N GLN A 138 19.60 0.71 38.22
CA GLN A 138 19.49 -0.48 39.06
C GLN A 138 18.63 -1.60 38.45
N TRP A 139 17.69 -1.27 37.57
CA TRP A 139 16.76 -2.24 36.98
C TRP A 139 16.85 -2.35 35.45
N ALA A 140 17.62 -1.48 34.80
CA ALA A 140 17.75 -1.41 33.35
C ALA A 140 18.06 -2.79 32.73
N THR A 141 17.11 -3.31 31.94
CA THR A 141 17.24 -4.61 31.24
C THR A 141 17.15 -4.43 29.72
N PRO A 142 17.98 -5.17 28.95
CA PRO A 142 17.89 -5.12 27.49
C PRO A 142 16.58 -5.71 26.98
N PRO A 143 16.12 -5.32 25.77
CA PRO A 143 15.02 -5.98 25.10
C PRO A 143 15.32 -7.48 24.88
N PRO A 144 14.29 -8.34 24.78
CA PRO A 144 14.47 -9.76 24.55
C PRO A 144 15.20 -10.02 23.23
N SER A 145 16.17 -10.94 23.24
CA SER A 145 16.91 -11.40 22.06
C SER A 145 16.42 -12.77 21.55
N ASP A 146 15.70 -13.51 22.39
CA ASP A 146 15.22 -14.88 22.20
C ASP A 146 13.73 -14.93 21.82
N LEU A 147 13.34 -14.15 20.80
CA LEU A 147 11.96 -14.10 20.31
C LEU A 147 11.63 -15.32 19.44
N HIS A 148 10.40 -15.82 19.54
CA HIS A 148 9.92 -16.90 18.68
C HIS A 148 9.61 -16.35 17.28
N ILE A 149 10.49 -16.62 16.33
CA ILE A 149 10.29 -16.23 14.93
C ILE A 149 9.61 -17.39 14.19
N LYS A 150 8.34 -17.18 13.80
CA LYS A 150 7.59 -18.11 12.96
C LYS A 150 7.57 -17.63 11.53
N SER A 151 8.15 -18.42 10.63
CA SER A 151 8.00 -18.25 9.18
C SER A 151 6.77 -19.04 8.72
N ARG A 152 5.73 -18.33 8.30
CA ARG A 152 4.51 -18.91 7.71
C ARG A 152 4.23 -18.17 6.40
N PHE A 153 3.51 -18.81 5.47
CA PHE A 153 3.01 -18.14 4.28
C PHE A 153 1.82 -17.25 4.65
N THR A 154 2.13 -16.08 5.21
CA THR A 154 1.18 -15.10 5.74
C THR A 154 1.61 -13.72 5.31
N PHE A 155 0.64 -12.82 5.10
CA PHE A 155 0.96 -11.41 4.89
C PHE A 155 1.33 -10.73 6.22
N PRO A 156 2.17 -9.69 6.20
CA PRO A 156 2.54 -8.97 7.42
C PRO A 156 1.34 -8.25 8.01
N PHE A 157 1.22 -8.27 9.33
CA PHE A 157 0.24 -7.50 10.05
C PHE A 157 0.73 -6.07 10.31
N ARG A 158 -0.17 -5.10 10.16
CA ARG A 158 0.02 -3.68 10.48
C ARG A 158 -1.27 -3.17 11.11
N SER A 159 -1.23 -2.73 12.37
CA SER A 159 -2.44 -2.28 13.11
C SER A 159 -3.20 -1.18 12.37
N ILE A 160 -2.50 -0.22 11.76
CA ILE A 160 -3.13 0.89 11.01
C ILE A 160 -3.82 0.48 9.70
N LEU A 161 -3.38 -0.63 9.06
CA LEU A 161 -3.93 -1.08 7.78
C LEU A 161 -4.88 -2.25 7.95
N TYR A 162 -4.57 -3.17 8.86
CA TYR A 162 -5.31 -4.40 9.04
C TYR A 162 -5.50 -5.15 7.71
N GLU A 163 -6.67 -5.72 7.48
CA GLU A 163 -7.09 -6.38 6.24
C GLU A 163 -7.01 -5.48 4.99
N THR A 164 -7.01 -4.15 5.15
CA THR A 164 -6.93 -3.23 4.01
C THR A 164 -5.55 -3.21 3.34
N ILE A 165 -4.52 -3.78 3.97
CA ILE A 165 -3.22 -4.01 3.33
C ILE A 165 -3.34 -4.80 2.03
N ARG A 166 -4.36 -5.66 1.90
CA ARG A 166 -4.64 -6.42 0.67
C ARG A 166 -4.97 -5.55 -0.53
N ASN A 167 -5.46 -4.33 -0.30
CA ASN A 167 -5.74 -3.38 -1.39
C ASN A 167 -4.46 -3.04 -2.19
N THR A 168 -3.27 -3.25 -1.60
CA THR A 168 -1.98 -3.15 -2.29
C THR A 168 -1.93 -4.00 -3.56
N TYR A 169 -2.57 -5.18 -3.59
CA TYR A 169 -2.53 -6.09 -4.73
C TYR A 169 -3.48 -5.71 -5.88
N TYR A 170 -4.35 -4.73 -5.65
CA TYR A 170 -5.34 -4.30 -6.63
C TYR A 170 -5.07 -2.86 -7.07
N HIS A 171 -4.98 -1.95 -6.10
CA HIS A 171 -4.78 -0.53 -6.36
C HIS A 171 -3.42 -0.24 -7.04
N VAL A 172 -2.32 -0.67 -6.44
CA VAL A 172 -0.97 -0.31 -6.92
C VAL A 172 -0.65 -0.96 -8.29
N PRO A 173 -1.01 -2.23 -8.55
CA PRO A 173 -0.89 -2.81 -9.89
C PRO A 173 -1.70 -2.10 -10.97
N LEU A 174 -2.92 -1.64 -10.69
CA LEU A 174 -3.70 -0.83 -11.64
C LEU A 174 -2.95 0.45 -12.01
N TRP A 175 -2.35 1.11 -11.03
CA TRP A 175 -1.52 2.30 -11.22
C TRP A 175 -0.26 2.03 -12.06
N MET A 176 0.49 0.98 -11.76
CA MET A 176 1.67 0.61 -12.54
C MET A 176 1.30 0.22 -13.97
N ALA A 177 0.21 -0.53 -14.15
CA ALA A 177 -0.29 -0.88 -15.46
C ALA A 177 -0.75 0.36 -16.25
N MET A 178 -1.42 1.33 -15.61
CA MET A 178 -1.76 2.61 -16.23
C MET A 178 -0.50 3.33 -16.74
N MET A 179 0.56 3.44 -15.92
CA MET A 179 1.81 4.09 -16.33
C MET A 179 2.41 3.43 -17.56
N ILE A 180 2.46 2.11 -17.60
CA ILE A 180 2.98 1.35 -18.75
C ILE A 180 2.15 1.62 -20.01
N LEU A 181 0.82 1.65 -19.88
CA LEU A 181 -0.08 1.93 -21.00
C LEU A 181 0.06 3.36 -21.52
N PHE A 182 0.22 4.35 -20.64
CA PHE A 182 0.46 5.74 -21.05
C PHE A 182 1.83 5.95 -21.68
N ILE A 183 2.89 5.32 -21.17
CA ILE A 183 4.21 5.34 -21.83
C ILE A 183 4.11 4.75 -23.24
N ALA A 184 3.43 3.61 -23.36
CA ALA A 184 3.19 2.99 -24.66
C ALA A 184 2.34 3.89 -25.58
N SER A 185 1.34 4.61 -25.05
CA SER A 185 0.51 5.51 -25.84
C SER A 185 1.30 6.71 -26.35
N VAL A 186 2.14 7.31 -25.50
CA VAL A 186 3.07 8.40 -25.84
C VAL A 186 4.03 7.96 -26.95
N PHE A 187 4.60 6.75 -26.84
CA PHE A 187 5.46 6.21 -27.89
C PHE A 187 4.73 6.08 -29.24
N GLN A 188 3.47 5.66 -29.23
CA GLN A 188 2.65 5.63 -30.46
C GLN A 188 2.30 7.04 -30.95
N SER A 189 2.04 8.00 -30.07
CA SER A 189 1.86 9.41 -30.42
C SER A 189 3.10 10.00 -31.11
N PHE A 190 4.30 9.74 -30.60
CA PHE A 190 5.55 10.13 -31.26
C PHE A 190 5.70 9.50 -32.64
N LYS A 191 5.44 8.19 -32.77
CA LYS A 191 5.48 7.51 -34.07
C LYS A 191 4.48 8.08 -35.07
N TYR A 192 3.28 8.42 -34.61
CA TYR A 192 2.28 9.07 -35.45
C TYR A 192 2.80 10.43 -35.96
N LEU A 193 3.34 11.28 -35.10
CA LEU A 193 3.89 12.59 -35.49
C LEU A 193 5.08 12.47 -36.45
N TYR A 194 5.89 11.41 -36.32
CA TYR A 194 7.03 11.17 -37.19
C TYR A 194 6.64 10.60 -38.56
N THR A 195 5.63 9.73 -38.62
CA THR A 195 5.30 8.95 -39.83
C THR A 195 4.03 9.39 -40.55
N GLY A 196 3.13 10.12 -39.88
CA GLY A 196 1.80 10.45 -40.38
C GLY A 196 0.82 9.27 -40.49
N LYS A 197 1.23 8.05 -40.13
CA LYS A 197 0.40 6.85 -40.34
C LYS A 197 -0.70 6.72 -39.29
N SER A 198 -1.97 6.78 -39.71
CA SER A 198 -3.18 6.68 -38.85
C SER A 198 -3.19 5.47 -37.91
N GLU A 199 -2.54 4.37 -38.28
CA GLU A 199 -2.40 3.19 -37.42
C GLU A 199 -1.80 3.51 -36.04
N HIS A 200 -0.80 4.39 -35.99
CA HIS A 200 -0.15 4.81 -34.75
C HIS A 200 -1.07 5.68 -33.89
N ASP A 201 -1.88 6.52 -34.51
CA ASP A 201 -2.90 7.32 -33.82
C ASP A 201 -3.97 6.43 -33.18
N TRP A 202 -4.48 5.43 -33.90
CA TRP A 202 -5.47 4.48 -33.35
C TRP A 202 -4.91 3.66 -32.19
N LYS A 203 -3.63 3.25 -32.27
CA LYS A 203 -2.94 2.57 -31.17
C LYS A 203 -2.77 3.48 -29.96
N ALA A 204 -2.36 4.74 -30.17
CA ALA A 204 -2.24 5.71 -29.10
C ALA A 204 -3.58 5.93 -28.38
N LEU A 205 -4.65 6.18 -29.14
CA LEU A 205 -6.01 6.30 -28.59
C LEU A 205 -6.40 5.08 -27.76
N SER A 206 -6.16 3.87 -28.30
CA SER A 206 -6.57 2.63 -27.64
C SER A 206 -5.83 2.39 -26.32
N LEU A 207 -4.54 2.67 -26.29
CA LEU A 207 -3.71 2.58 -25.08
C LEU A 207 -4.08 3.66 -24.06
N THR A 208 -4.29 4.90 -24.50
CA THR A 208 -4.75 5.99 -23.62
C THR A 208 -6.12 5.67 -23.03
N THR A 209 -7.05 5.10 -23.81
CA THR A 209 -8.37 4.67 -23.31
C THR A 209 -8.25 3.63 -22.20
N ALA A 210 -7.45 2.57 -22.41
CA ALA A 210 -7.23 1.55 -21.40
C ALA A 210 -6.51 2.11 -20.15
N GLY A 211 -5.51 2.98 -20.35
CA GLY A 211 -4.79 3.65 -19.27
C GLY A 211 -5.70 4.55 -18.43
N THR A 212 -6.54 5.37 -19.06
CA THR A 212 -7.49 6.24 -18.35
C THR A 212 -8.51 5.42 -17.56
N LEU A 213 -9.01 4.30 -18.11
CA LEU A 213 -9.87 3.39 -17.35
C LEU A 213 -9.18 2.89 -16.07
N TYR A 214 -7.93 2.43 -16.17
CA TYR A 214 -7.15 2.00 -15.01
C TYR A 214 -6.86 3.13 -14.03
N GLY A 215 -6.65 4.35 -14.51
CA GLY A 215 -6.52 5.52 -13.67
C GLY A 215 -7.78 5.85 -12.87
N MET A 216 -8.96 5.75 -13.50
CA MET A 216 -10.24 5.93 -12.81
C MET A 216 -10.49 4.82 -11.78
N LEU A 217 -10.18 3.57 -12.11
CA LEU A 217 -10.24 2.45 -11.15
C LEU A 217 -9.22 2.62 -10.01
N GLY A 218 -8.02 3.10 -10.33
CA GLY A 218 -6.97 3.44 -9.38
C GLY A 218 -7.43 4.53 -8.41
N LEU A 219 -8.07 5.59 -8.91
CA LEU A 219 -8.65 6.65 -8.09
C LEU A 219 -9.74 6.09 -7.16
N ALA A 220 -10.66 5.28 -7.69
CA ALA A 220 -11.74 4.66 -6.92
C ALA A 220 -11.20 3.76 -5.80
N THR A 221 -10.27 2.86 -6.13
CA THR A 221 -9.65 1.96 -5.14
C THR A 221 -8.76 2.71 -4.15
N GLY A 222 -8.18 3.85 -4.54
CA GLY A 222 -7.42 4.73 -3.66
C GLY A 222 -8.31 5.41 -2.63
N MET A 223 -9.47 5.93 -3.05
CA MET A 223 -10.48 6.50 -2.14
C MET A 223 -10.95 5.47 -1.10
N LEU A 224 -11.16 4.21 -1.52
CA LEU A 224 -11.50 3.12 -0.59
C LEU A 224 -10.38 2.86 0.42
N TRP A 225 -9.11 2.96 0.00
CA TRP A 225 -7.97 2.75 0.88
C TRP A 225 -7.85 3.84 1.95
N GLU A 226 -8.03 5.10 1.56
CA GLU A 226 -7.90 6.26 2.46
C GLU A 226 -8.95 6.24 3.58
N LYS A 227 -10.12 5.63 3.35
CA LYS A 227 -11.14 5.49 4.40
C LYS A 227 -10.63 4.71 5.62
N SER A 228 -9.75 3.73 5.45
CA SER A 228 -9.34 2.87 6.56
C SER A 228 -8.56 3.61 7.66
N PRO A 229 -7.46 4.31 7.36
CA PRO A 229 -6.74 5.07 8.37
C PRO A 229 -7.40 6.40 8.77
N TRP A 230 -8.23 7.01 7.91
CA TRP A 230 -8.70 8.40 8.11
C TRP A 230 -10.21 8.57 8.28
N GLY A 231 -10.99 7.51 8.09
CA GLY A 231 -12.46 7.55 8.22
C GLY A 231 -13.21 8.26 7.09
N THR A 232 -12.51 8.75 6.06
CA THR A 232 -13.10 9.48 4.93
C THR A 232 -12.53 9.02 3.59
N TYR A 233 -13.38 9.01 2.55
CA TYR A 233 -13.01 8.59 1.20
C TYR A 233 -12.23 9.66 0.42
N TRP A 234 -12.34 10.93 0.81
CA TRP A 234 -11.72 12.06 0.12
C TRP A 234 -11.56 13.25 1.04
N THR A 235 -10.39 13.88 1.04
CA THR A 235 -10.20 15.22 1.63
C THR A 235 -9.26 16.07 0.79
N TRP A 236 -9.51 17.37 0.80
CA TRP A 236 -8.65 18.34 0.11
C TRP A 236 -7.28 18.52 0.77
N GLU A 237 -7.12 18.02 2.00
CA GLU A 237 -5.87 18.01 2.77
C GLU A 237 -4.91 16.88 2.37
N LYS A 238 -5.30 15.98 1.48
CA LYS A 238 -4.46 14.87 1.01
C LYS A 238 -4.10 15.05 -0.46
N GLU A 239 -2.84 15.40 -0.72
CA GLU A 239 -2.40 15.83 -2.04
C GLU A 239 -2.43 14.69 -3.07
N LYS A 240 -2.24 13.44 -2.65
CA LYS A 240 -2.17 12.26 -3.55
C LYS A 240 -3.44 12.06 -4.36
N LEU A 241 -4.61 12.00 -3.70
CA LEU A 241 -5.89 11.82 -4.37
C LEU A 241 -6.23 13.02 -5.24
N ASN A 242 -6.03 14.24 -4.73
CA ASN A 242 -6.30 15.47 -5.47
C ASN A 242 -5.47 15.58 -6.76
N MET A 243 -4.16 15.36 -6.68
CA MET A 243 -3.30 15.43 -7.86
C MET A 243 -3.60 14.32 -8.86
N THR A 244 -3.97 13.13 -8.38
CA THR A 244 -4.44 12.04 -9.25
C THR A 244 -5.71 12.44 -10.00
N ALA A 245 -6.72 12.99 -9.31
CA ALA A 245 -7.94 13.43 -9.98
C ALA A 245 -7.67 14.51 -11.02
N ILE A 246 -6.80 15.48 -10.72
CA ILE A 246 -6.37 16.49 -11.71
C ILE A 246 -5.71 15.81 -12.92
N ALA A 247 -4.80 14.87 -12.71
CA ALA A 247 -4.18 14.12 -13.80
C ALA A 247 -5.23 13.34 -14.64
N MET A 248 -6.23 12.75 -13.99
CA MET A 248 -7.31 12.07 -14.70
C MET A 248 -8.21 13.03 -15.47
N LEU A 249 -8.50 14.22 -14.95
CA LEU A 249 -9.22 15.26 -15.66
C LEU A 249 -8.47 15.72 -16.92
N ILE A 250 -7.14 15.85 -16.86
CA ILE A 250 -6.31 16.14 -18.04
C ILE A 250 -6.47 15.02 -19.09
N TYR A 251 -6.45 13.76 -18.68
CA TYR A 251 -6.68 12.65 -19.61
C TYR A 251 -8.13 12.55 -20.11
N LEU A 252 -9.13 12.99 -19.33
CA LEU A 252 -10.51 13.11 -19.83
C LEU A 252 -10.63 14.22 -20.89
N ALA A 253 -9.92 15.35 -20.69
CA ALA A 253 -9.87 16.44 -21.65
C ALA A 253 -9.20 16.04 -22.98
N TYR A 254 -8.28 15.06 -22.99
CA TYR A 254 -7.77 14.46 -24.23
C TYR A 254 -8.90 13.92 -25.12
N PHE A 255 -9.88 13.21 -24.56
CA PHE A 255 -10.98 12.64 -25.35
C PHE A 255 -11.94 13.71 -25.86
N ILE A 256 -12.22 14.73 -25.05
CA ILE A 256 -13.06 15.87 -25.44
C ILE A 256 -12.39 16.61 -26.60
N LEU A 257 -11.10 16.95 -26.47
CA LEU A 257 -10.33 17.63 -27.51
C LEU A 257 -10.26 16.81 -28.78
N ARG A 258 -10.04 15.51 -28.68
CA ARG A 258 -10.01 14.63 -29.84
C ARG A 258 -11.37 14.58 -30.55
N GLY A 259 -12.46 14.57 -29.79
CA GLY A 259 -13.83 14.54 -30.31
C GLY A 259 -14.26 15.82 -31.03
N SER A 260 -13.58 16.95 -30.81
CA SER A 260 -13.94 18.23 -31.44
C SER A 260 -13.43 18.40 -32.87
N PHE A 261 -12.62 17.47 -33.39
CA PHE A 261 -12.05 17.56 -34.74
C PHE A 261 -12.69 16.54 -35.69
N VAL A 262 -13.20 17.05 -36.82
CA VAL A 262 -13.77 16.23 -37.90
C VAL A 262 -12.66 15.65 -38.78
N ASP A 263 -11.71 16.50 -39.18
CA ASP A 263 -10.57 16.09 -40.02
C ASP A 263 -9.65 15.11 -39.27
N ALA A 264 -9.44 13.92 -39.86
CA ALA A 264 -8.75 12.81 -39.21
C ALA A 264 -7.27 13.09 -38.95
N GLU A 265 -6.59 13.76 -39.88
CA GLU A 265 -5.17 14.09 -39.77
C GLU A 265 -4.93 15.15 -38.69
N LYS A 266 -5.70 16.24 -38.72
CA LYS A 266 -5.67 17.27 -37.69
C LYS A 266 -6.03 16.70 -36.32
N ARG A 267 -7.06 15.87 -36.24
CA ARG A 267 -7.47 15.17 -35.01
C ARG A 267 -6.31 14.35 -34.46
N GLY A 268 -5.68 13.52 -35.28
CA GLY A 268 -4.56 12.68 -34.88
C GLY A 268 -3.37 13.50 -34.38
N ARG A 269 -3.01 14.57 -35.11
CA ARG A 269 -1.84 15.40 -34.77
C ARG A 269 -2.03 16.15 -33.45
N ILE A 270 -3.17 16.80 -33.28
CA ILE A 270 -3.48 17.53 -32.04
C ILE A 270 -3.60 16.56 -30.86
N SER A 271 -4.26 15.40 -31.06
CA SER A 271 -4.35 14.37 -30.03
C SER A 271 -2.97 13.86 -29.60
N ALA A 272 -2.09 13.54 -30.57
CA ALA A 272 -0.76 13.02 -30.28
C ALA A 272 0.08 14.00 -29.45
N VAL A 273 0.06 15.29 -29.84
CA VAL A 273 0.73 16.35 -29.09
C VAL A 273 0.15 16.47 -27.68
N TYR A 274 -1.18 16.51 -27.55
CA TYR A 274 -1.83 16.59 -26.24
C TYR A 274 -1.47 15.41 -25.35
N ASN A 275 -1.48 14.18 -25.88
CA ASN A 275 -1.16 12.98 -25.10
C ASN A 275 0.25 13.02 -24.52
N ILE A 276 1.23 13.54 -25.28
CA ILE A 276 2.61 13.76 -24.80
C ILE A 276 2.62 14.79 -23.66
N PHE A 277 1.93 15.92 -23.82
CA PHE A 277 1.82 16.94 -22.78
C PHE A 277 1.09 16.44 -21.53
N ALA A 278 0.01 15.69 -21.69
CA ALA A 278 -0.75 15.10 -20.59
C ALA A 278 0.13 14.15 -19.76
N PHE A 279 0.92 13.31 -20.43
CA PHE A 279 1.87 12.43 -19.75
C PHE A 279 3.00 13.22 -19.06
N ALA A 280 3.51 14.27 -19.69
CA ALA A 280 4.52 15.14 -19.08
C ALA A 280 3.97 15.84 -17.81
N ALA A 281 2.72 16.33 -17.85
CA ALA A 281 2.05 16.95 -16.70
C ALA A 281 1.74 15.94 -15.59
N LEU A 282 1.52 14.67 -15.94
CA LEU A 282 1.28 13.59 -14.99
C LEU A 282 2.48 13.38 -14.05
N ILE A 283 3.71 13.57 -14.52
CA ILE A 283 4.93 13.37 -13.72
C ILE A 283 4.97 14.26 -12.47
N PRO A 284 4.89 15.61 -12.57
CA PRO A 284 4.91 16.45 -11.37
C PRO A 284 3.68 16.23 -10.49
N LEU A 285 2.49 16.01 -11.08
CA LEU A 285 1.26 15.79 -10.33
C LEU A 285 1.33 14.53 -9.46
N ILE A 286 1.83 13.41 -9.99
CA ILE A 286 1.73 12.12 -9.31
C ILE A 286 3.01 11.79 -8.53
N PHE A 287 4.17 12.24 -9.01
CA PHE A 287 5.46 11.86 -8.41
C PHE A 287 6.14 13.01 -7.65
N VAL A 288 6.00 14.26 -8.06
CA VAL A 288 6.74 15.36 -7.41
C VAL A 288 5.93 15.96 -6.27
N ILE A 289 4.77 16.53 -6.57
CA ILE A 289 3.94 17.27 -5.59
C ILE A 289 3.59 16.42 -4.36
N PRO A 290 3.12 15.17 -4.49
CA PRO A 290 2.69 14.40 -3.32
C PRO A 290 3.84 13.93 -2.42
N ARG A 291 5.10 14.15 -2.83
CA ARG A 291 6.29 13.89 -2.01
C ARG A 291 6.80 15.14 -1.30
N MET A 292 6.28 16.30 -1.64
CA MET A 292 6.61 17.56 -0.97
C MET A 292 5.85 17.73 0.34
N THR A 293 4.85 16.88 0.61
CA THR A 293 4.03 16.90 1.82
C THR A 293 4.25 15.64 2.67
N SER A 294 4.19 15.79 3.99
CA SER A 294 4.22 14.66 4.91
C SER A 294 2.84 14.00 4.99
N SER A 295 2.76 12.73 4.61
CA SER A 295 1.55 11.90 4.67
C SER A 295 1.82 10.59 5.43
N LEU A 296 0.84 10.08 6.17
CA LEU A 296 0.90 8.71 6.73
C LEU A 296 0.55 7.63 5.69
N HIS A 297 0.31 8.02 4.43
CA HIS A 297 0.05 7.09 3.35
C HIS A 297 1.28 6.18 3.15
N PRO A 298 1.10 4.84 3.08
CA PRO A 298 2.20 3.90 2.84
C PRO A 298 3.09 4.34 1.67
N GLY A 299 4.41 4.33 1.86
CA GLY A 299 5.40 4.83 0.89
C GLY A 299 5.77 6.31 1.01
N ASN A 300 5.48 6.96 2.15
CA ASN A 300 5.97 8.31 2.44
C ASN A 300 7.22 8.28 3.33
N GLY A 301 8.29 8.96 2.92
CA GLY A 301 9.62 8.87 3.57
C GLY A 301 10.83 8.84 2.62
N GLY A 302 10.69 9.28 1.37
CA GLY A 302 11.82 9.46 0.45
C GLY A 302 12.21 8.23 -0.39
N ASN A 303 11.60 7.06 -0.19
CA ASN A 303 11.79 5.91 -1.07
C ASN A 303 10.55 5.73 -1.98
N PRO A 304 10.67 5.71 -3.32
CA PRO A 304 9.53 5.56 -4.21
C PRO A 304 8.87 4.21 -3.93
N ALA A 305 7.54 4.17 -3.93
CA ALA A 305 6.74 3.00 -4.24
C ALA A 305 7.42 1.67 -3.90
N ILE A 306 7.33 1.24 -2.63
CA ILE A 306 7.70 -0.13 -2.25
C ILE A 306 9.19 -0.38 -2.57
N GLY A 307 10.08 0.12 -1.71
CA GLY A 307 11.48 -0.31 -1.75
C GLY A 307 11.54 -1.83 -1.71
N SER A 308 12.39 -2.43 -2.55
CA SER A 308 12.64 -3.87 -2.58
C SER A 308 13.28 -4.41 -1.29
N GLU A 309 13.38 -3.61 -0.23
CA GLU A 309 13.73 -4.04 1.13
C GLU A 309 12.53 -3.95 2.10
N ASP A 310 11.47 -3.20 1.76
CA ASP A 310 10.32 -2.93 2.65
C ASP A 310 9.11 -3.85 2.38
N LEU A 311 8.97 -4.43 1.18
CA LEU A 311 7.87 -5.36 0.91
C LEU A 311 8.22 -6.75 1.40
N ASP A 312 7.40 -7.30 2.29
CA ASP A 312 7.52 -8.69 2.72
C ASP A 312 7.55 -9.67 1.53
N HIS A 313 8.37 -10.72 1.62
CA HIS A 313 8.54 -11.68 0.54
C HIS A 313 7.22 -12.34 0.11
N THR A 314 6.31 -12.60 1.05
CA THR A 314 4.99 -13.18 0.78
C THR A 314 4.14 -12.23 -0.04
N MET A 315 4.18 -10.93 0.27
CA MET A 315 3.47 -9.92 -0.50
C MET A 315 3.99 -9.82 -1.94
N ARG A 316 5.32 -9.92 -2.16
CA ARG A 316 5.93 -9.86 -3.51
C ARG A 316 5.42 -10.96 -4.43
N MET A 317 5.21 -12.15 -3.88
CA MET A 317 4.70 -13.31 -4.63
C MET A 317 3.30 -13.10 -5.18
N VAL A 318 2.53 -12.13 -4.66
CA VAL A 318 1.20 -11.75 -5.19
C VAL A 318 1.29 -10.44 -5.98
N PHE A 319 2.07 -9.49 -5.48
CA PHE A 319 2.20 -8.15 -6.02
C PHE A 319 2.74 -8.09 -7.46
N TYR A 320 3.86 -8.77 -7.77
CA TYR A 320 4.43 -8.71 -9.11
C TYR A 320 3.59 -9.46 -10.16
N PRO A 321 3.04 -10.66 -9.88
CA PRO A 321 2.04 -11.29 -10.74
C PRO A 321 0.85 -10.38 -11.04
N ALA A 322 0.37 -9.62 -10.05
CA ALA A 322 -0.72 -8.67 -10.23
C ALA A 322 -0.35 -7.58 -11.25
N ILE A 323 0.83 -6.96 -11.15
CA ILE A 323 1.31 -5.95 -12.10
C ILE A 323 1.30 -6.51 -13.52
N ILE A 324 1.91 -7.68 -13.72
CA ILE A 324 2.00 -8.31 -15.04
C ILE A 324 0.60 -8.65 -15.57
N GLY A 325 -0.26 -9.22 -14.72
CA GLY A 325 -1.64 -9.59 -15.07
C GLY A 325 -2.46 -8.38 -15.52
N TRP A 326 -2.45 -7.29 -14.74
CA TRP A 326 -3.18 -6.05 -15.07
C TRP A 326 -2.63 -5.38 -16.33
N THR A 327 -1.30 -5.34 -16.51
CA THR A 327 -0.68 -4.80 -17.74
C THR A 327 -1.09 -5.61 -18.97
N LEU A 328 -1.01 -6.95 -18.92
CA LEU A 328 -1.41 -7.80 -20.03
C LEU A 328 -2.89 -7.65 -20.36
N LEU A 329 -3.77 -7.59 -19.34
CA LEU A 329 -5.19 -7.32 -19.54
C LEU A 329 -5.42 -5.97 -20.20
N GLY A 330 -4.69 -4.93 -19.78
CA GLY A 330 -4.78 -3.58 -20.34
C GLY A 330 -4.37 -3.53 -21.81
N VAL A 331 -3.26 -4.18 -22.14
CA VAL A 331 -2.81 -4.35 -23.53
C VAL A 331 -3.82 -5.16 -24.34
N TRP A 332 -4.47 -6.16 -23.75
CA TRP A 332 -5.52 -6.90 -24.42
C TRP A 332 -6.73 -6.02 -24.75
N MET A 333 -7.23 -5.25 -23.79
CA MET A 333 -8.33 -4.30 -24.02
C MET A 333 -7.96 -3.29 -25.11
N ALA A 334 -6.78 -2.67 -25.03
CA ALA A 334 -6.30 -1.74 -26.05
C ALA A 334 -6.19 -2.41 -27.44
N SER A 335 -5.72 -3.67 -27.50
CA SER A 335 -5.63 -4.40 -28.77
C SER A 335 -6.99 -4.69 -29.39
N LEU A 336 -8.04 -4.89 -28.58
CA LEU A 336 -9.40 -5.12 -29.05
C LEU A 336 -9.98 -3.83 -29.60
N LEU A 337 -9.81 -2.73 -28.87
CA LEU A 337 -10.26 -1.40 -29.29
C LEU A 337 -9.58 -0.95 -30.58
N TYR A 338 -8.26 -1.12 -30.69
CA TYR A 338 -7.51 -0.82 -31.92
C TYR A 338 -8.07 -1.60 -33.13
N ARG A 339 -8.31 -2.91 -32.96
CA ARG A 339 -8.85 -3.75 -34.05
C ARG A 339 -10.27 -3.32 -34.44
N ALA A 340 -11.09 -2.93 -33.47
CA ALA A 340 -12.43 -2.41 -33.74
C ALA A 340 -12.39 -1.09 -34.52
N ILE A 341 -11.48 -0.16 -34.15
CA ILE A 341 -11.28 1.10 -34.88
C ILE A 341 -10.77 0.82 -36.30
N ALA A 342 -9.73 0.00 -36.45
CA ALA A 342 -9.16 -0.30 -37.76
C ALA A 342 -10.19 -0.96 -38.70
N LEU A 343 -11.04 -1.85 -38.17
CA LEU A 343 -12.12 -2.45 -38.96
C LEU A 343 -13.18 -1.42 -39.37
N LYS A 344 -13.53 -0.50 -38.46
CA LYS A 344 -14.50 0.56 -38.76
C LYS A 344 -14.01 1.47 -39.89
N GLU A 345 -12.74 1.87 -39.85
CA GLU A 345 -12.14 2.72 -40.88
C GLU A 345 -12.04 1.97 -42.22
N TYR A 346 -11.63 0.69 -42.19
CA TYR A 346 -11.63 -0.15 -43.40
C TYR A 346 -13.02 -0.28 -44.03
N LEU A 347 -14.07 -0.47 -43.24
CA LEU A 347 -15.44 -0.54 -43.76
C LEU A 347 -15.91 0.80 -44.34
N PHE A 348 -15.48 1.92 -43.77
CA PHE A 348 -15.81 3.26 -44.27
C PHE A 348 -15.10 3.58 -45.59
N GLU A 349 -13.85 3.13 -45.77
CA GLU A 349 -13.09 3.33 -47.00
C GLU A 349 -13.57 2.44 -48.18
N ASN A 350 -14.29 1.34 -47.89
CA ASN A 350 -14.79 0.39 -48.89
C ASN A 350 -16.32 0.44 -49.11
N GLN A 351 -16.99 1.47 -48.58
CA GLN A 351 -18.36 1.85 -48.92
C GLN A 351 -18.34 2.97 -49.95
#